data_AF-A0A7L3UNL5-F1
#
_entry.id   AF-A0A7L3UNL5-F1
#
_cell.length_a   1.000
_cell.length_b   1.000
_cell.length_c   1.000
_cell.angle_alpha   90.00
_cell.angle_beta   90.00
_cell.angle_gamma   90.00
#
_symmetry.space_group_name_H-M   'P 1'
#
loop_
_entity.id
_entity.type
_entity.pdbx_description
1 polymer ?
#
loop_
_entity_poly.entity_id
_entity_poly.type
_entity_poly.pdbx_seq_one_letter_code
_entity_poly.pdbx_strand_id
1 'polypeptide(L)'
;EGCPLRGSLHGHHPRDCLFYLRDWEPPRLQRLLQEGGVPFDTEPPAGAQPVPGGGCGVLEQKETGTGLRDEPCGRDTPPGHAGLCRGHYTEYLVGLINEHGLDPARLYSRAELRAAAERHLP
;
A
#
# COMPACT_ATOMS: atom_id res chain seq x y z
N GLU A 1 -2.06 21.24 -23.27
CA GLU A 1 -2.49 19.86 -23.53
C GLU A 1 -1.27 18.97 -23.77
N GLY A 2 -1.18 17.86 -23.05
CA GLY A 2 -0.10 16.88 -23.21
C GLY A 2 0.49 16.46 -21.86
N CYS A 3 0.42 15.17 -21.57
CA CYS A 3 1.11 14.58 -20.41
C CYS A 3 2.62 14.90 -20.49
N PRO A 4 3.23 15.43 -19.41
CA PRO A 4 4.67 15.72 -19.39
C PRO A 4 5.53 14.46 -19.52
N LEU A 5 4.95 13.28 -19.26
CA LEU A 5 5.64 11.98 -19.29
C LEU A 5 5.46 11.21 -20.61
N ARG A 6 4.95 11.85 -21.67
CA ARG A 6 4.67 11.20 -22.97
C ARG A 6 5.86 10.47 -23.61
N GLY A 7 7.10 10.77 -23.21
CA GLY A 7 8.32 10.14 -23.72
C GLY A 7 8.72 8.84 -23.01
N SER A 8 7.96 8.39 -22.00
CA SER A 8 8.27 7.19 -21.23
C SER A 8 7.06 6.26 -21.07
N LEU A 9 7.29 5.00 -20.73
CA LEU A 9 6.23 4.09 -20.29
C LEU A 9 5.67 4.61 -18.95
N HIS A 10 4.37 4.92 -18.92
CA HIS A 10 3.71 5.44 -17.72
C HIS A 10 2.20 5.12 -17.73
N GLY A 11 1.56 5.24 -16.57
CA GLY A 11 0.12 5.18 -16.39
C GLY A 11 -0.40 6.43 -15.68
N HIS A 12 -1.68 6.75 -15.88
CA HIS A 12 -2.37 7.79 -15.14
C HIS A 12 -3.10 7.17 -13.95
N HIS A 13 -2.56 7.38 -12.76
CA HIS A 13 -3.12 6.84 -11.53
C HIS A 13 -4.02 7.89 -10.84
N PRO A 14 -5.17 7.50 -10.28
CA PRO A 14 -5.92 8.36 -9.36
C PRO A 14 -5.19 8.47 -8.01
N ARG A 15 -5.51 9.49 -7.22
CA ARG A 15 -4.76 9.87 -6.00
C ARG A 15 -4.80 8.85 -4.85
N ASP A 16 -5.77 7.95 -4.89
CA ASP A 16 -6.01 6.82 -3.98
C ASP A 16 -5.36 5.50 -4.47
N CYS A 17 -4.77 5.49 -5.66
CA CYS A 17 -4.06 4.31 -6.14
C CYS A 17 -2.86 3.96 -5.25
N LEU A 18 -2.60 2.67 -5.08
CA LEU A 18 -1.40 2.13 -4.42
C LEU A 18 -0.11 2.73 -4.97
N PHE A 19 -0.07 3.09 -6.26
CA PHE A 19 1.06 3.78 -6.88
C PHE A 19 1.51 5.02 -6.08
N TYR A 20 0.57 5.81 -5.54
CA TYR A 20 0.87 6.96 -4.68
C TYR A 20 0.86 6.60 -3.20
N LEU A 21 -0.14 5.84 -2.75
CA LEU A 21 -0.32 5.58 -1.32
C LEU A 21 0.77 4.68 -0.72
N ARG A 22 1.52 3.94 -1.54
CA ARG A 22 2.66 3.15 -1.06
C ARG A 22 3.82 3.98 -0.49
N ASP A 23 3.87 5.25 -0.85
CA ASP A 23 4.89 6.19 -0.40
C ASP A 23 4.53 6.79 0.98
N TRP A 24 3.31 6.58 1.47
CA TRP A 24 2.93 6.95 2.83
C TRP A 24 3.42 5.91 3.83
N GLU A 25 3.87 6.38 4.99
CA GLU A 25 4.15 5.49 6.11
C GLU A 25 2.84 4.90 6.66
N PRO A 26 2.84 3.63 7.12
CA PRO A 26 1.64 2.96 7.63
C PRO A 26 0.83 3.77 8.64
N PRO A 27 1.42 4.51 9.61
CA PRO A 27 0.65 5.33 10.54
C PRO A 27 -0.23 6.39 9.87
N ARG A 28 0.18 6.94 8.71
CA ARG A 28 -0.63 7.93 7.98
C ARG A 28 -1.81 7.27 7.26
N LEU A 29 -1.63 6.06 6.74
CA LEU A 29 -2.70 5.25 6.14
C LEU A 29 -3.70 4.79 7.21
N GLN A 30 -3.20 4.33 8.37
CA GLN A 30 -4.01 3.98 9.54
C GLN A 30 -4.84 5.19 10.00
N ARG A 31 -4.26 6.40 10.05
CA ARG A 31 -5.01 7.61 10.39
C ARG A 31 -6.18 7.87 9.43
N LEU A 32 -6.00 7.66 8.13
CA LEU A 32 -7.09 7.82 7.15
C LEU A 32 -8.23 6.83 7.41
N LEU A 33 -7.89 5.56 7.70
CA LEU A 33 -8.85 4.54 8.08
C LEU A 33 -9.57 4.88 9.39
N GLN A 34 -8.85 5.39 10.40
CA GLN A 34 -9.42 5.85 11.67
C GLN A 34 -10.41 7.00 11.47
N GLU A 35 -10.05 8.04 10.69
CA GLU A 35 -10.94 9.17 10.37
C GLU A 35 -12.17 8.71 9.55
N GLY A 36 -12.05 7.62 8.81
CA GLY A 36 -13.15 6.96 8.09
C GLY A 36 -13.96 5.95 8.91
N GLY A 37 -13.58 5.67 10.16
CA GLY A 37 -14.23 4.66 11.00
C GLY A 37 -14.06 3.21 10.52
N VAL A 38 -13.02 2.94 9.73
CA VAL A 38 -12.73 1.61 9.16
C VAL A 38 -11.74 0.86 10.07
N PRO A 39 -12.10 -0.32 10.59
CA PRO A 39 -11.18 -1.12 11.40
C PRO A 39 -10.05 -1.70 10.54
N PHE A 40 -8.90 -1.92 11.15
CA PHE A 40 -7.75 -2.57 10.53
C PHE A 40 -6.96 -3.34 11.60
N ASP A 41 -6.23 -4.36 11.16
CA ASP A 41 -5.43 -5.21 12.02
C ASP A 41 -4.04 -4.60 12.25
N THR A 42 -3.55 -4.74 13.47
CA THR A 42 -2.17 -4.42 13.85
C THR A 42 -1.43 -5.64 14.39
N GLU A 43 -2.18 -6.64 14.86
CA GLU A 43 -1.67 -7.93 15.33
C GLU A 43 -2.03 -9.03 14.32
N PRO A 44 -1.22 -10.10 14.21
CA PRO A 44 -1.57 -11.23 13.37
C PRO A 44 -2.93 -11.83 13.77
N PRO A 45 -3.75 -12.28 12.80
CA PRO A 45 -5.05 -12.86 13.11
C PRO A 45 -4.91 -14.11 14.00
N ALA A 46 -5.90 -14.33 14.87
CA ALA A 46 -5.91 -15.48 15.77
C ALA A 46 -5.86 -16.80 14.97
N GLY A 47 -4.85 -17.63 15.24
CA GLY A 47 -4.62 -18.88 14.51
C GLY A 47 -3.76 -18.74 13.25
N ALA A 48 -3.16 -17.58 12.99
CA ALA A 48 -2.15 -17.43 11.94
C ALA A 48 -1.00 -18.44 12.17
N GLN A 49 -0.74 -19.28 11.16
CA GLN A 49 0.36 -20.23 11.22
C GLN A 49 1.69 -19.48 11.09
N PRO A 50 2.68 -19.74 11.96
CA PRO A 50 4.01 -19.18 11.80
C PRO A 50 4.59 -19.61 10.45
N VAL A 51 5.15 -18.66 9.71
CA VAL A 51 5.89 -18.97 8.48
C VAL A 51 7.17 -19.71 8.86
N PRO A 52 7.50 -20.85 8.23
CA PRO A 52 8.78 -21.51 8.45
C PRO A 52 9.95 -20.56 8.14
N GLY A 53 10.80 -20.28 9.12
CA GLY A 53 11.89 -19.30 9.00
C GLY A 53 11.52 -17.86 9.41
N GLY A 54 10.27 -17.60 9.80
CA GLY A 54 9.77 -16.28 10.18
C GLY A 54 9.50 -15.37 8.98
N GLY A 55 9.12 -14.12 9.28
CA GLY A 55 8.86 -13.10 8.27
C GLY A 55 7.46 -13.15 7.65
N CYS A 56 7.27 -12.32 6.62
CA CYS A 56 5.98 -12.09 5.98
C CYS A 56 5.52 -13.32 5.16
N GLY A 57 4.31 -13.79 5.43
CA GLY A 57 3.77 -15.03 4.84
C GLY A 57 3.03 -14.86 3.50
N VAL A 58 2.88 -13.65 2.99
CA VAL A 58 2.26 -13.41 1.67
C VAL A 58 3.04 -14.15 0.59
N LEU A 59 2.35 -14.98 -0.19
CA LEU A 59 2.97 -15.72 -1.28
C LEU A 59 3.24 -14.79 -2.46
N GLU A 60 4.47 -14.82 -2.94
CA GLU A 60 4.93 -14.10 -4.12
C GLU A 60 5.37 -15.13 -5.18
N GLN A 61 5.10 -14.85 -6.44
CA GLN A 61 5.61 -15.65 -7.55
C GLN A 61 7.04 -15.20 -7.88
N LYS A 62 8.04 -15.89 -7.34
CA LYS A 62 9.46 -15.55 -7.48
C LYS A 62 10.08 -16.24 -8.69
N GLU A 63 10.95 -15.51 -9.39
CA GLU A 63 11.74 -16.06 -10.49
C GLU A 63 12.95 -16.83 -9.95
N THR A 64 13.11 -18.07 -10.42
CA THR A 64 14.22 -18.96 -10.10
C THR A 64 14.94 -19.36 -11.37
N GLY A 65 16.14 -19.94 -11.25
CA GLY A 65 16.86 -20.51 -12.41
C GLY A 65 16.10 -21.60 -13.17
N THR A 66 14.98 -22.11 -12.62
CA THR A 66 14.13 -23.14 -13.24
C THR A 66 12.74 -22.63 -13.65
N GLY A 67 12.49 -21.32 -13.56
CA GLY A 67 11.17 -20.71 -13.80
C GLY A 67 10.55 -20.13 -12.54
N LEU A 68 9.22 -20.00 -12.53
CA LEU A 68 8.47 -19.32 -11.48
C LEU A 68 8.07 -20.29 -10.36
N ARG A 69 8.18 -19.83 -9.11
CA ARG A 69 7.73 -20.59 -7.91
C ARG A 69 7.00 -19.68 -6.94
N ASP A 70 5.95 -20.21 -6.33
CA ASP A 70 5.24 -19.54 -5.24
C ASP A 70 6.01 -19.75 -3.94
N GLU A 71 6.52 -18.67 -3.38
CA GLU A 71 7.32 -18.67 -2.15
C GLU A 71 6.83 -17.56 -1.22
N PRO A 72 6.92 -17.74 0.11
CA PRO A 72 6.59 -16.65 1.03
C PRO A 72 7.52 -15.46 0.78
N CYS A 73 6.96 -14.27 0.95
CA CYS A 73 7.67 -13.01 0.87
C CYS A 73 8.96 -13.04 1.72
N GLY A 74 8.83 -13.44 2.99
CA GLY A 74 9.96 -13.66 3.90
C GLY A 74 10.60 -12.39 4.46
N ARG A 75 10.15 -11.19 4.04
CA ARG A 75 10.62 -9.90 4.57
C ARG A 75 10.21 -9.72 6.04
N ASP A 76 10.97 -8.91 6.78
CA ASP A 76 10.73 -8.61 8.20
C ASP A 76 9.31 -8.11 8.47
N THR A 77 8.78 -8.49 9.63
CA THR A 77 7.41 -8.18 10.08
C THR A 77 7.48 -7.28 11.34
N PRO A 78 7.46 -5.95 11.17
CA PRO A 78 7.49 -5.04 12.30
C PRO A 78 6.27 -5.22 13.22
N PRO A 79 6.42 -4.95 14.54
CA PRO A 79 5.27 -4.87 15.44
C PRO A 79 4.22 -3.87 14.94
N GLY A 80 2.94 -4.20 15.11
CA GLY A 80 1.83 -3.35 14.65
C GLY A 80 1.49 -3.45 13.16
N HIS A 81 2.15 -4.34 12.40
CA HIS A 81 1.88 -4.57 10.96
C HIS A 81 1.14 -5.88 10.68
N ALA A 82 0.40 -6.41 11.65
CA ALA A 82 -0.43 -7.62 11.50
C ALA A 82 0.35 -8.88 11.02
N GLY A 83 1.64 -8.96 11.31
CA GLY A 83 2.51 -10.04 10.81
C GLY A 83 2.88 -9.93 9.33
N LEU A 84 2.70 -8.76 8.72
CA LEU A 84 3.08 -8.46 7.34
C LEU A 84 4.34 -7.59 7.28
N CYS A 85 5.09 -7.67 6.17
CA CYS A 85 6.16 -6.71 5.92
C CYS A 85 5.59 -5.33 5.60
N ARG A 86 6.40 -4.27 5.68
CA ARG A 86 5.94 -2.89 5.40
C ARG A 86 5.19 -2.79 4.05
N GLY A 87 5.72 -3.41 2.99
CA GLY A 87 5.10 -3.37 1.67
C GLY A 87 3.70 -3.98 1.65
N HIS A 88 3.57 -5.23 2.10
CA HIS A 88 2.28 -5.92 2.13
C HIS A 88 1.31 -5.35 3.17
N TYR A 89 1.80 -4.80 4.29
CA TYR A 89 0.95 -4.11 5.24
C TYR A 89 0.37 -2.83 4.63
N THR A 90 1.19 -2.06 3.92
CA THR A 90 0.74 -0.90 3.15
C THR A 90 -0.29 -1.28 2.08
N GLU A 91 -0.08 -2.38 1.34
CA GLU A 91 -1.05 -2.89 0.37
C GLU A 91 -2.38 -3.27 1.03
N TYR A 92 -2.34 -3.95 2.17
CA TYR A 92 -3.52 -4.26 2.98
C TYR A 92 -4.30 -3.01 3.38
N LEU A 93 -3.63 -2.01 3.97
CA LEU A 93 -4.27 -0.76 4.39
C LEU A 93 -4.86 0.01 3.20
N VAL A 94 -4.14 0.06 2.08
CA VAL A 94 -4.63 0.69 0.84
C VAL A 94 -5.82 -0.07 0.26
N GLY A 95 -5.84 -1.39 0.35
CA GLY A 95 -6.99 -2.22 0.00
C GLY A 95 -8.25 -1.79 0.76
N LEU A 96 -8.14 -1.65 2.09
CA LEU A 96 -9.26 -1.17 2.92
C LEU A 96 -9.69 0.26 2.58
N ILE A 97 -8.73 1.17 2.36
CA ILE A 97 -8.98 2.56 1.95
C ILE A 97 -9.81 2.59 0.66
N ASN A 98 -9.44 1.78 -0.32
CA ASN A 98 -10.10 1.73 -1.62
C ASN A 98 -11.47 1.05 -1.56
N GLU A 99 -11.59 -0.05 -0.81
CA GLU A 99 -12.86 -0.75 -0.59
C GLU A 99 -13.92 0.17 0.04
N HIS A 100 -13.50 1.09 0.91
CA HIS A 100 -14.38 2.04 1.60
C HIS A 100 -14.46 3.41 0.92
N GLY A 101 -13.77 3.61 -0.22
CA GLY A 101 -13.79 4.87 -0.97
C GLY A 101 -13.26 6.08 -0.19
N LEU A 102 -12.28 5.88 0.70
CA LEU A 102 -11.73 6.97 1.51
C LEU A 102 -10.80 7.86 0.69
N ASP A 103 -11.01 9.18 0.76
CA ASP A 103 -10.21 10.15 -0.02
C ASP A 103 -8.93 10.57 0.71
N PRO A 104 -7.73 10.22 0.22
CA PRO A 104 -6.47 10.61 0.86
C PRO A 104 -6.22 12.12 0.85
N ALA A 105 -6.89 12.90 -0.02
CA ALA A 105 -6.78 14.35 -0.05
C ALA A 105 -7.22 15.01 1.27
N ARG A 106 -8.01 14.31 2.11
CA ARG A 106 -8.40 14.77 3.45
C ARG A 106 -7.21 14.98 4.39
N LEU A 107 -6.11 14.24 4.17
CA LEU A 107 -4.88 14.35 4.95
C LEU A 107 -3.76 15.08 4.21
N TYR A 108 -4.03 15.67 3.05
CA TYR A 108 -3.00 16.39 2.30
C TYR A 108 -2.65 17.71 2.98
N SER A 109 -1.36 17.99 3.05
CA SER A 109 -0.84 19.33 3.30
C SER A 109 -1.17 20.27 2.13
N ARG A 110 -1.01 21.58 2.34
CA ARG A 110 -1.16 22.58 1.28
C ARG A 110 -0.28 22.30 0.06
N ALA A 111 0.93 21.79 0.27
CA ALA A 111 1.86 21.47 -0.81
C ALA A 111 1.37 20.25 -1.63
N GLU A 112 0.89 19.21 -0.95
CA GLU A 112 0.33 18.02 -1.61
C GLU A 112 -0.94 18.33 -2.39
N LEU A 113 -1.83 19.18 -1.84
CA LEU A 113 -3.01 19.66 -2.56
C LEU A 113 -2.63 20.40 -3.84
N ARG A 114 -1.61 21.27 -3.77
CA ARG A 114 -1.12 22.00 -4.95
C ARG A 114 -0.56 21.04 -6.00
N ALA A 115 0.28 20.10 -5.59
CA ALA A 115 0.87 19.12 -6.50
C ALA A 115 -0.19 18.20 -7.14
N ALA A 116 -1.24 17.84 -6.40
CA ALA A 116 -2.36 17.08 -6.94
C ALA A 116 -3.21 17.92 -7.91
N ALA A 117 -3.45 19.19 -7.60
CA ALA A 117 -4.15 20.10 -8.49
C ALA A 117 -3.40 20.29 -9.82
N GLU A 118 -2.09 20.57 -9.77
CA GLU A 118 -1.23 20.70 -10.96
C GLU A 118 -1.19 19.41 -11.82
N ARG A 119 -1.43 18.24 -11.20
CA ARG A 119 -1.47 16.95 -11.91
C ARG A 119 -2.81 16.65 -12.56
N HIS A 120 -3.91 16.99 -11.90
CA HIS A 120 -5.24 16.48 -12.26
C HIS A 120 -6.19 17.54 -12.83
N LEU A 121 -5.91 18.83 -12.62
CA LEU A 121 -6.71 19.94 -13.14
C LEU A 121 -6.08 20.50 -14.43
N PRO A 122 -6.91 21.03 -15.34
CA PRO A 122 -6.46 21.61 -16.61
C PRO A 122 -5.72 22.95 -16.44
#